data_AF-A0A1Z5K245-F1
#
_entry.id   AF-A0A1Z5K245-F1
#
_cell.length_a   1.000
_cell.length_b   1.000
_cell.length_c   1.000
_cell.angle_alpha   90.00
_cell.angle_beta   90.00
_cell.angle_gamma   90.00
#
_symmetry.space_group_name_H-M   'P 1'
#
loop_
_entity.id
_entity.type
_entity.pdbx_description
1 polymer ?
#
loop_
_entity_poly.entity_id
_entity_poly.type
_entity_poly.pdbx_seq_one_letter_code
_entity_poly.pdbx_strand_id
1 'polypeptide(L)'
;MKIHTLLLLAYSSFAHATIFPLFPRVGCFARFATFRFDIGNPHQYRRYFRDDSAMTLWQTGRYVGAEAIREYVDFVTPSNPLWSSNEQLDVTVKFVQFDREASQCQFLALYHYNYEIDESLGTIASNYTVANMVKLFFNVKRRYIPKIHVFYTEDYVNLLFGTFFHTAETLAFICNVYEGSTCASQLDPPTDCVAQLSALDQTGTDGRVDGNSVGCRMLHAVLAESRRVHCPHISFEPLADFQNQIKCQTEGSLTVSDLFTTEDLEAFDEYAVARGLNPNIGHDWTDGSV
;
A
#
# COMPACT_ATOMS: atom_id res chain seq x y z
N MET A 1 3.13 -20.24 3.77
CA MET A 1 4.25 -20.69 4.63
C MET A 1 3.78 -21.72 5.66
N LYS A 2 4.03 -23.02 5.43
CA LYS A 2 3.65 -24.12 6.35
C LYS A 2 4.85 -24.45 7.26
N ILE A 3 4.92 -23.85 8.44
CA ILE A 3 5.91 -24.21 9.48
C ILE A 3 5.32 -25.31 10.35
N HIS A 4 6.07 -26.39 10.52
CA HIS A 4 5.70 -27.62 11.22
C HIS A 4 5.18 -27.39 12.67
N THR A 5 4.01 -27.98 12.93
CA THR A 5 3.12 -27.78 14.10
C THR A 5 3.50 -28.58 15.36
N LEU A 6 4.72 -29.14 15.50
CA LEU A 6 4.95 -30.23 16.46
C LEU A 6 5.77 -29.93 17.72
N LEU A 7 5.69 -28.72 18.30
CA LEU A 7 6.44 -28.43 19.55
C LEU A 7 5.81 -27.41 20.55
N LEU A 8 4.52 -27.06 20.44
CA LEU A 8 3.95 -25.91 21.18
C LEU A 8 2.99 -26.22 22.35
N LEU A 9 2.68 -27.48 22.67
CA LEU A 9 1.59 -27.79 23.62
C LEU A 9 1.99 -27.81 25.12
N ALA A 10 3.28 -27.78 25.48
CA ALA A 10 3.71 -27.86 26.88
C ALA A 10 4.00 -26.50 27.58
N TYR A 11 3.88 -25.37 26.86
CA TYR A 11 4.32 -24.05 27.36
C TYR A 11 3.19 -23.09 27.76
N SER A 12 1.93 -23.54 27.80
CA SER A 12 0.78 -22.63 27.68
C SER A 12 0.45 -21.79 28.93
N SER A 13 0.76 -22.24 30.16
CA SER A 13 0.23 -21.58 31.37
C SER A 13 1.25 -20.81 32.22
N PHE A 14 2.51 -21.26 32.32
CA PHE A 14 3.52 -20.61 33.18
C PHE A 14 4.37 -19.54 32.47
N ALA A 15 4.44 -19.56 31.14
CA ALA A 15 5.29 -18.67 30.35
C ALA A 15 4.71 -17.25 30.13
N HIS A 16 3.44 -17.03 30.47
CA HIS A 16 2.73 -15.82 30.07
C HIS A 16 3.15 -14.55 30.85
N ALA A 17 3.63 -14.69 32.09
CA ALA A 17 3.90 -13.53 32.97
C ALA A 17 5.40 -13.17 33.12
N THR A 18 6.33 -14.12 33.03
CA THR A 18 7.74 -13.88 33.38
C THR A 18 8.71 -13.89 32.20
N ILE A 19 8.42 -14.64 31.12
CA ILE A 19 9.35 -14.78 29.97
C ILE A 19 9.29 -13.57 29.02
N PHE A 20 8.11 -12.99 28.85
CA PHE A 20 7.90 -11.89 27.90
C PHE A 20 8.76 -10.64 28.16
N PRO A 21 8.89 -10.12 29.41
CA PRO A 21 9.73 -8.96 29.66
C PRO A 21 11.24 -9.24 29.55
N LEU A 22 11.67 -10.49 29.71
CA LEU A 22 13.07 -10.89 29.62
C LEU A 22 13.52 -11.13 28.17
N PHE A 23 12.62 -11.62 27.31
CA PHE A 23 12.91 -11.90 25.90
C PHE A 23 11.82 -11.33 24.98
N PRO A 24 11.71 -9.99 24.87
CA PRO A 24 10.63 -9.34 24.14
C PRO A 24 10.56 -9.77 22.67
N ARG A 25 11.71 -9.96 22.01
CA ARG A 25 11.78 -10.44 20.62
C ARG A 25 11.08 -11.80 20.44
N VAL A 26 11.45 -12.80 21.25
CA VAL A 26 10.87 -14.16 21.17
C VAL A 26 9.38 -14.12 21.51
N GLY A 27 9.02 -13.38 22.55
CA GLY A 27 7.63 -13.19 22.94
C GLY A 27 6.79 -12.56 21.82
N CYS A 28 7.30 -11.51 21.18
CA CYS A 28 6.65 -10.81 20.09
C CYS A 28 6.40 -11.74 18.90
N PHE A 29 7.42 -12.46 18.43
CA PHE A 29 7.28 -13.41 17.33
C PHE A 29 6.29 -14.53 17.65
N ALA A 30 6.38 -15.14 18.83
CA ALA A 30 5.46 -16.21 19.23
C ALA A 30 4.00 -15.73 19.23
N ARG A 31 3.74 -14.56 19.83
CA ARG A 31 2.39 -13.99 19.87
C ARG A 31 1.89 -13.60 18.47
N PHE A 32 2.73 -12.98 17.65
CA PHE A 32 2.38 -12.62 16.28
C PHE A 32 2.10 -13.85 15.40
N ALA A 33 2.91 -14.90 15.51
CA ALA A 33 2.68 -16.17 14.81
C ALA A 33 1.32 -16.79 15.21
N THR A 34 0.95 -16.78 16.49
CA THR A 34 -0.37 -17.26 16.93
C THR A 34 -1.53 -16.36 16.49
N PHE A 35 -1.24 -15.10 16.18
CA PHE A 35 -2.23 -14.16 15.66
C PHE A 35 -2.63 -14.49 14.22
N ARG A 36 -1.77 -15.21 13.47
CA ARG A 36 -1.99 -15.65 12.09
C ARG A 36 -2.42 -14.50 11.18
N PHE A 37 -1.71 -13.37 11.31
CA PHE A 37 -1.97 -12.20 10.47
C PHE A 37 -1.73 -12.54 9.00
N ASP A 38 -2.68 -12.15 8.16
CA ASP A 38 -2.63 -12.32 6.71
C ASP A 38 -3.37 -11.15 6.08
N ILE A 39 -2.61 -10.18 5.58
CA ILE A 39 -3.19 -8.94 5.01
C ILE A 39 -3.99 -9.21 3.73
N GLY A 40 -3.72 -10.32 3.03
CA GLY A 40 -4.47 -10.73 1.84
C GLY A 40 -5.80 -11.43 2.14
N ASN A 41 -6.17 -11.60 3.42
CA ASN A 41 -7.39 -12.30 3.81
C ASN A 41 -8.48 -11.33 4.31
N PRO A 42 -9.31 -10.75 3.41
CA PRO A 42 -10.32 -9.75 3.75
C PRO A 42 -11.35 -10.26 4.78
N HIS A 43 -11.60 -11.57 4.83
CA HIS A 43 -12.55 -12.17 5.79
C HIS A 43 -12.11 -12.04 7.24
N GLN A 44 -10.82 -11.80 7.50
CA GLN A 44 -10.26 -11.66 8.84
C GLN A 44 -9.99 -10.20 9.22
N TYR A 45 -10.35 -9.22 8.39
CA TYR A 45 -10.00 -7.82 8.64
C TYR A 45 -10.58 -7.26 9.94
N ARG A 46 -11.82 -7.62 10.29
CA ARG A 46 -12.43 -7.23 11.59
C ARG A 46 -11.72 -7.82 12.80
N ARG A 47 -10.95 -8.90 12.61
CA ARG A 47 -10.08 -9.46 13.65
C ARG A 47 -8.73 -8.74 13.68
N TYR A 48 -8.20 -8.35 12.52
CA TYR A 48 -6.89 -7.74 12.42
C TYR A 48 -6.87 -6.26 12.77
N PHE A 49 -7.91 -5.55 12.37
CA PHE A 49 -8.01 -4.10 12.42
C PHE A 49 -9.25 -3.68 13.22
N ARG A 50 -9.15 -2.48 13.79
CA ARG A 50 -10.22 -1.80 14.52
C ARG A 50 -10.49 -0.45 13.85
N ASP A 51 -11.49 0.28 14.33
CA ASP A 51 -11.82 1.61 13.81
C ASP A 51 -10.67 2.63 14.00
N ASP A 52 -9.81 2.40 15.00
CA ASP A 52 -8.61 3.20 15.26
C ASP A 52 -7.33 2.68 14.58
N SER A 53 -7.41 1.56 13.84
CA SER A 53 -6.30 1.08 13.02
C SER A 53 -6.05 2.02 11.87
N ALA A 54 -4.78 2.21 11.48
CA ALA A 54 -4.44 2.97 10.29
C ALA A 54 -3.33 2.32 9.47
N MET A 55 -3.46 2.38 8.16
CA MET A 55 -2.38 2.18 7.21
C MET A 55 -1.98 3.54 6.64
N THR A 56 -0.69 3.83 6.59
CA THR A 56 -0.19 5.12 6.13
C THR A 56 0.91 4.93 5.10
N LEU A 57 0.76 5.65 3.99
CA LEU A 57 1.76 5.83 2.96
C LEU A 57 1.99 7.32 2.84
N TRP A 58 3.25 7.74 2.73
CA TRP A 58 3.52 9.15 2.59
C TRP A 58 3.10 9.67 1.21
N GLN A 59 3.05 8.81 0.19
CA GLN A 59 2.63 9.18 -1.18
C GLN A 59 1.11 9.30 -1.38
N THR A 60 0.31 8.48 -0.69
CA THR A 60 -1.17 8.43 -0.87
C THR A 60 -1.96 8.85 0.36
N GLY A 61 -1.30 9.07 1.49
CA GLY A 61 -1.91 9.49 2.74
C GLY A 61 -2.30 8.34 3.67
N ARG A 62 -3.43 8.51 4.37
CA ARG A 62 -3.80 7.69 5.54
C ARG A 62 -5.16 7.02 5.36
N TYR A 63 -5.18 5.70 5.53
CA TYR A 63 -6.37 4.85 5.47
C TYR A 63 -6.74 4.40 6.88
N VAL A 64 -7.88 4.85 7.40
CA VAL A 64 -8.31 4.61 8.79
C VAL A 64 -9.46 3.63 8.85
N GLY A 65 -9.35 2.64 9.72
CA GLY A 65 -10.32 1.57 9.89
C GLY A 65 -10.10 0.40 8.93
N ALA A 66 -10.74 -0.73 9.25
CA ALA A 66 -10.57 -1.97 8.50
C ALA A 66 -10.95 -1.82 7.01
N GLU A 67 -12.04 -1.12 6.70
CA GLU A 67 -12.52 -0.99 5.32
C GLU A 67 -11.62 -0.10 4.45
N ALA A 68 -11.08 1.00 4.99
CA ALA A 68 -10.15 1.85 4.23
C ALA A 68 -8.80 1.14 4.00
N ILE A 69 -8.33 0.38 4.99
CA ILE A 69 -7.12 -0.45 4.82
C ILE A 69 -7.36 -1.50 3.75
N ARG A 70 -8.55 -2.14 3.74
CA ARG A 70 -8.91 -3.13 2.73
C ARG A 70 -8.94 -2.51 1.34
N GLU A 71 -9.52 -1.33 1.20
CA GLU A 71 -9.58 -0.63 -0.09
C GLU A 71 -8.20 -0.41 -0.70
N TYR A 72 -7.21 0.00 0.10
CA TYR A 72 -5.83 0.08 -0.36
C TYR A 72 -5.26 -1.29 -0.78
N VAL A 73 -5.50 -2.33 0.01
CA VAL A 73 -5.01 -3.68 -0.30
C VAL A 73 -5.68 -4.24 -1.56
N ASP A 74 -6.96 -4.00 -1.74
CA ASP A 74 -7.70 -4.36 -2.95
C ASP A 74 -7.14 -3.61 -4.17
N PHE A 75 -6.64 -2.36 -4.01
CA PHE A 75 -5.97 -1.58 -5.06
C PHE A 75 -4.60 -2.14 -5.47
N VAL A 76 -3.82 -2.74 -4.56
CA VAL A 76 -2.48 -3.31 -4.87
C VAL A 76 -2.51 -4.83 -5.09
N THR A 77 -3.69 -5.40 -5.28
CA THR A 77 -3.88 -6.84 -5.54
C THR A 77 -4.75 -7.05 -6.80
N PRO A 78 -4.78 -8.26 -7.39
CA PRO A 78 -5.69 -8.64 -8.49
C PRO A 78 -7.19 -8.58 -8.18
N SER A 79 -7.59 -7.86 -7.13
CA SER A 79 -8.98 -7.57 -6.79
C SER A 79 -9.53 -6.39 -7.61
N ASN A 80 -8.71 -5.78 -8.46
CA ASN A 80 -9.05 -4.65 -9.31
C ASN A 80 -8.46 -4.85 -10.73
N PRO A 81 -8.91 -4.09 -11.74
CA PRO A 81 -8.56 -4.38 -13.13
C PRO A 81 -7.14 -3.98 -13.53
N LEU A 82 -6.35 -3.35 -12.66
CA LEU A 82 -4.95 -3.05 -12.99
C LEU A 82 -4.06 -4.28 -13.01
N TRP A 83 -4.34 -5.27 -12.15
CA TRP A 83 -3.38 -6.33 -11.88
C TRP A 83 -3.94 -7.67 -12.31
N SER A 84 -3.24 -8.32 -13.24
CA SER A 84 -3.48 -9.73 -13.57
C SER A 84 -2.98 -10.63 -12.44
N SER A 85 -1.81 -10.31 -11.86
CA SER A 85 -1.23 -11.06 -10.76
C SER A 85 -0.31 -10.21 -9.87
N ASN A 86 -0.11 -10.63 -8.61
CA ASN A 86 0.90 -10.08 -7.71
C ASN A 86 1.53 -11.20 -6.84
N GLU A 87 2.51 -11.92 -7.41
CA GLU A 87 3.15 -13.02 -6.72
C GLU A 87 4.19 -12.53 -5.70
N GLN A 88 4.06 -12.95 -4.44
CA GLN A 88 5.11 -12.70 -3.44
C GLN A 88 6.26 -13.69 -3.65
N LEU A 89 7.37 -13.22 -4.20
CA LEU A 89 8.58 -14.01 -4.43
C LEU A 89 9.33 -14.30 -3.14
N ASP A 90 9.50 -13.28 -2.30
CA ASP A 90 10.25 -13.38 -1.04
C ASP A 90 9.77 -12.38 0.01
N VAL A 91 10.02 -12.71 1.29
CA VAL A 91 9.81 -11.78 2.42
C VAL A 91 10.86 -11.99 3.51
N THR A 92 11.46 -10.90 3.97
CA THR A 92 12.30 -10.88 5.18
C THR A 92 11.61 -10.09 6.29
N VAL A 93 11.40 -10.71 7.45
CA VAL A 93 10.78 -10.06 8.62
C VAL A 93 11.80 -9.87 9.74
N LYS A 94 12.07 -8.61 10.08
CA LYS A 94 12.94 -8.20 11.19
C LYS A 94 12.09 -7.75 12.39
N PHE A 95 12.50 -8.11 13.59
CA PHE A 95 11.98 -7.49 14.81
C PHE A 95 12.73 -6.18 15.05
N VAL A 96 11.99 -5.09 15.19
CA VAL A 96 12.57 -3.76 15.44
C VAL A 96 12.67 -3.54 16.94
N GLN A 97 11.52 -3.46 17.62
CA GLN A 97 11.47 -3.18 19.05
C GLN A 97 10.16 -3.62 19.71
N PHE A 98 10.14 -3.59 21.03
CA PHE A 98 8.94 -3.75 21.84
C PHE A 98 8.72 -2.50 22.69
N ASP A 99 7.63 -1.80 22.44
CA ASP A 99 7.15 -0.70 23.25
C ASP A 99 6.35 -1.25 24.43
N ARG A 100 6.92 -1.12 25.64
CA ARG A 100 6.32 -1.64 26.87
C ARG A 100 5.05 -0.86 27.26
N GLU A 101 5.04 0.45 27.07
CA GLU A 101 3.94 1.31 27.46
C GLU A 101 2.72 1.06 26.57
N ALA A 102 2.91 1.06 25.25
CA ALA A 102 1.86 0.74 24.29
C ALA A 102 1.53 -0.76 24.22
N SER A 103 2.36 -1.62 24.84
CA SER A 103 2.31 -3.08 24.69
C SER A 103 2.32 -3.50 23.22
N GLN A 104 3.30 -3.00 22.47
CA GLN A 104 3.33 -3.09 21.01
C GLN A 104 4.65 -3.63 20.49
N CYS A 105 4.57 -4.70 19.71
CA CYS A 105 5.71 -5.21 18.94
C CYS A 105 5.79 -4.47 17.61
N GLN A 106 7.01 -4.13 17.19
CA GLN A 106 7.27 -3.51 15.90
C GLN A 106 8.07 -4.48 15.04
N PHE A 107 7.59 -4.70 13.82
CA PHE A 107 8.23 -5.54 12.82
C PHE A 107 8.48 -4.73 11.56
N LEU A 108 9.61 -4.97 10.92
CA LEU A 108 9.92 -4.47 9.59
C LEU A 108 9.88 -5.65 8.64
N ALA A 109 8.93 -5.66 7.71
CA ALA A 109 8.81 -6.66 6.67
C ALA A 109 9.26 -6.06 5.34
N LEU A 110 10.19 -6.72 4.68
CA LEU A 110 10.76 -6.33 3.40
C LEU A 110 10.30 -7.39 2.40
N TYR A 111 9.50 -7.00 1.42
CA TYR A 111 8.93 -7.93 0.46
C TYR A 111 9.54 -7.72 -0.91
N HIS A 112 9.51 -8.78 -1.70
CA HIS A 112 9.82 -8.79 -3.12
C HIS A 112 8.64 -9.44 -3.84
N TYR A 113 8.02 -8.70 -4.73
CA TYR A 113 6.85 -9.12 -5.50
C TYR A 113 7.20 -9.17 -6.99
N ASN A 114 6.45 -9.99 -7.70
CA ASN A 114 6.33 -9.97 -9.15
C ASN A 114 4.91 -9.51 -9.49
N TYR A 115 4.77 -8.36 -10.12
CA TYR A 115 3.48 -7.83 -10.58
C TYR A 115 3.30 -8.08 -12.07
N GLU A 116 2.08 -8.40 -12.45
CA GLU A 116 1.66 -8.47 -13.83
C GLU A 116 0.52 -7.47 -14.04
N ILE A 117 0.71 -6.53 -14.95
CA ILE A 117 -0.31 -5.52 -15.28
C ILE A 117 -1.26 -6.11 -16.32
N ASP A 118 -2.55 -5.80 -16.18
CA ASP A 118 -3.53 -6.16 -17.20
C ASP A 118 -3.25 -5.39 -18.49
N GLU A 119 -2.95 -6.13 -19.57
CA GLU A 119 -2.61 -5.56 -20.88
C GLU A 119 -3.73 -4.68 -21.45
N SER A 120 -4.98 -4.86 -21.02
CA SER A 120 -6.11 -4.04 -21.48
C SER A 120 -6.06 -2.59 -21.01
N LEU A 121 -5.28 -2.29 -19.96
CA LEU A 121 -5.04 -0.93 -19.50
C LEU A 121 -3.73 -0.34 -20.05
N GLY A 122 -3.13 -1.05 -21.02
CA GLY A 122 -2.10 -0.58 -21.93
C GLY A 122 -0.79 -0.26 -21.21
N THR A 123 0.13 -1.23 -21.12
CA THR A 123 1.45 -0.97 -20.55
C THR A 123 2.58 -1.30 -21.49
N ILE A 124 3.70 -0.64 -21.19
CA ILE A 124 5.02 -0.83 -21.77
C ILE A 124 5.64 -2.15 -21.25
N ALA A 125 5.39 -2.50 -19.98
CA ALA A 125 5.79 -3.78 -19.40
C ALA A 125 4.58 -4.53 -18.82
N SER A 126 4.39 -5.79 -19.24
CA SER A 126 3.32 -6.65 -18.71
C SER A 126 3.71 -7.35 -17.41
N ASN A 127 5.01 -7.49 -17.11
CA ASN A 127 5.52 -8.18 -15.92
C ASN A 127 6.76 -7.48 -15.38
N TYR A 128 6.81 -7.21 -14.07
CA TYR A 128 7.97 -6.59 -13.42
C TYR A 128 8.06 -6.96 -11.94
N THR A 129 9.26 -6.89 -11.37
CA THR A 129 9.49 -7.15 -9.95
C THR A 129 9.65 -5.87 -9.15
N VAL A 130 9.18 -5.85 -7.90
CA VAL A 130 9.35 -4.69 -7.01
C VAL A 130 9.60 -5.12 -5.58
N ALA A 131 10.50 -4.40 -4.90
CA ALA A 131 10.64 -4.43 -3.46
C ALA A 131 9.81 -3.34 -2.81
N ASN A 132 9.13 -3.68 -1.71
CA ASN A 132 8.52 -2.71 -0.82
C ASN A 132 8.88 -3.01 0.64
N MET A 133 8.63 -2.04 1.51
CA MET A 133 8.86 -2.18 2.94
C MET A 133 7.60 -1.85 3.72
N VAL A 134 7.31 -2.66 4.74
CA VAL A 134 6.16 -2.50 5.61
C VAL A 134 6.63 -2.49 7.07
N LYS A 135 6.37 -1.40 7.78
CA LYS A 135 6.55 -1.31 9.23
C LYS A 135 5.22 -1.59 9.93
N LEU A 136 5.15 -2.74 10.58
CA LEU A 136 3.92 -3.25 11.21
C LEU A 136 4.01 -3.12 12.73
N PHE A 137 2.92 -2.63 13.32
CA PHE A 137 2.80 -2.46 14.75
C PHE A 137 1.71 -3.38 15.29
N PHE A 138 2.07 -4.34 16.12
CA PHE A 138 1.15 -5.35 16.69
C PHE A 138 0.95 -5.13 18.18
N ASN A 139 -0.27 -4.85 18.61
CA ASN A 139 -0.60 -4.73 20.02
C ASN A 139 -0.79 -6.12 20.65
N VAL A 140 0.15 -6.56 21.48
CA VAL A 140 0.14 -7.93 22.02
C VAL A 140 -0.98 -8.17 23.04
N LYS A 141 -1.40 -7.13 23.76
CA LYS A 141 -2.42 -7.22 24.80
C LYS A 141 -3.82 -7.30 24.20
N ARG A 142 -4.09 -6.40 23.25
CA ARG A 142 -5.40 -6.27 22.57
C ARG A 142 -5.53 -7.16 21.33
N ARG A 143 -4.42 -7.75 20.87
CA ARG A 143 -4.31 -8.66 19.70
C ARG A 143 -4.93 -8.07 18.43
N TYR A 144 -4.41 -6.93 17.98
CA TYR A 144 -4.78 -6.28 16.72
C TYR A 144 -3.61 -5.45 16.19
N ILE A 145 -3.74 -4.94 14.97
CA ILE A 145 -2.75 -4.13 14.25
C ILE A 145 -3.19 -2.67 14.28
N PRO A 146 -2.73 -1.86 15.25
CA PRO A 146 -3.05 -0.43 15.29
C PRO A 146 -2.46 0.36 14.12
N LYS A 147 -1.27 0.00 13.62
CA LYS A 147 -0.58 0.79 12.60
C LYS A 147 0.15 -0.10 11.59
N ILE A 148 0.12 0.33 10.34
CA ILE A 148 0.96 -0.16 9.24
C ILE A 148 1.52 1.08 8.54
N HIS A 149 2.83 1.16 8.37
CA HIS A 149 3.44 2.11 7.44
C HIS A 149 3.93 1.33 6.23
N VAL A 150 3.62 1.79 5.02
CA VAL A 150 4.09 1.17 3.78
C VAL A 150 5.02 2.15 3.07
N PHE A 151 6.12 1.62 2.57
CA PHE A 151 7.15 2.34 1.84
C PHE A 151 7.32 1.71 0.47
N TYR A 152 7.19 2.57 -0.52
CA TYR A 152 7.77 2.42 -1.84
C TYR A 152 8.75 3.58 -2.04
N THR A 153 9.73 3.40 -2.91
CA THR A 153 10.63 4.50 -3.27
C THR A 153 9.88 5.52 -4.13
N GLU A 154 10.37 6.75 -4.15
CA GLU A 154 9.83 7.79 -5.04
C GLU A 154 9.92 7.37 -6.51
N ASP A 155 11.10 6.91 -6.96
CA ASP A 155 11.32 6.53 -8.36
C ASP A 155 10.40 5.38 -8.77
N TYR A 156 10.08 4.45 -7.86
CA TYR A 156 9.08 3.42 -8.14
C TYR A 156 7.71 4.00 -8.42
N VAL A 157 7.25 4.92 -7.58
CA VAL A 157 5.90 5.49 -7.72
C VAL A 157 5.82 6.35 -8.97
N ASN A 158 6.89 7.10 -9.29
CA ASN A 158 7.03 7.82 -10.54
C ASN A 158 7.03 6.88 -11.76
N LEU A 159 7.74 5.76 -11.68
CA LEU A 159 7.73 4.74 -12.74
C LEU A 159 6.32 4.17 -12.94
N LEU A 160 5.66 3.77 -11.86
CA LEU A 160 4.35 3.14 -11.92
C LEU A 160 3.29 4.08 -12.49
N PHE A 161 3.13 5.27 -11.91
CA PHE A 161 2.07 6.20 -12.32
C PHE A 161 2.45 7.08 -13.50
N GLY A 162 3.74 7.39 -13.68
CA GLY A 162 4.23 8.27 -14.74
C GLY A 162 4.75 7.57 -15.98
N THR A 163 4.91 6.25 -15.97
CA THR A 163 5.30 5.49 -17.16
C THR A 163 4.35 4.33 -17.42
N PHE A 164 4.17 3.41 -16.46
CA PHE A 164 3.34 2.22 -16.71
C PHE A 164 1.87 2.56 -16.89
N PHE A 165 1.33 3.47 -16.07
CA PHE A 165 -0.06 3.92 -16.17
C PHE A 165 -0.21 5.22 -16.96
N HIS A 166 0.84 5.72 -17.61
CA HIS A 166 0.73 6.90 -18.48
C HIS A 166 0.57 6.50 -19.93
N THR A 167 -0.58 5.88 -20.25
CA THR A 167 -0.90 5.42 -21.61
C THR A 167 -2.24 5.96 -22.08
N ALA A 168 -2.48 5.94 -23.38
CA ALA A 168 -3.74 6.41 -23.95
C ALA A 168 -4.93 5.61 -23.42
N GLU A 169 -4.73 4.30 -23.22
CA GLU A 169 -5.68 3.36 -22.64
C GLU A 169 -6.01 3.72 -21.20
N THR A 170 -5.00 4.02 -20.38
CA THR A 170 -5.23 4.44 -18.99
C THR A 170 -5.96 5.79 -18.93
N LEU A 171 -5.56 6.78 -19.75
CA LEU A 171 -6.27 8.07 -19.79
C LEU A 171 -7.73 7.90 -20.23
N ALA A 172 -7.98 7.07 -21.24
CA ALA A 172 -9.32 6.73 -21.69
C ALA A 172 -10.13 6.01 -20.59
N PHE A 173 -9.50 5.11 -19.83
CA PHE A 173 -10.12 4.44 -18.68
C PHE A 173 -10.58 5.46 -17.63
N ILE A 174 -9.71 6.40 -17.22
CA ILE A 174 -10.06 7.45 -16.27
C ILE A 174 -11.27 8.26 -16.77
N CYS A 175 -11.24 8.67 -18.04
CA CYS A 175 -12.34 9.43 -18.65
C CYS A 175 -13.64 8.62 -18.72
N ASN A 176 -13.57 7.33 -19.04
CA ASN A 176 -14.73 6.44 -19.06
C ASN A 176 -15.37 6.31 -17.66
N VAL A 177 -14.58 6.27 -16.60
CA VAL A 177 -15.10 6.26 -15.22
C VAL A 177 -15.74 7.61 -14.88
N TYR A 178 -15.07 8.72 -15.25
CA TYR A 178 -15.53 10.08 -15.02
C TYR A 178 -16.89 10.35 -15.70
N GLU A 179 -16.95 10.14 -17.01
CA GLU A 179 -18.10 10.45 -17.87
C GLU A 179 -19.14 9.32 -17.87
N GLY A 180 -18.78 8.15 -17.38
CA GLY A 180 -19.63 6.98 -17.32
C GLY A 180 -20.69 7.06 -16.22
N SER A 181 -21.64 6.12 -16.28
CA SER A 181 -22.77 6.04 -15.34
C SER A 181 -22.40 5.94 -13.85
N THR A 182 -21.14 5.60 -13.55
CA THR A 182 -20.59 5.52 -12.19
C THR A 182 -20.48 6.91 -11.57
N CYS A 183 -19.85 7.87 -12.26
CA CYS A 183 -19.54 9.19 -11.71
C CYS A 183 -20.24 10.37 -12.39
N ALA A 184 -20.84 10.21 -13.58
CA ALA A 184 -21.47 11.31 -14.32
C ALA A 184 -22.56 12.07 -13.56
N SER A 185 -23.22 11.43 -12.58
CA SER A 185 -24.23 12.10 -11.74
C SER A 185 -23.65 12.99 -10.62
N GLN A 186 -22.34 12.92 -10.38
CA GLN A 186 -21.63 13.63 -9.31
C GLN A 186 -20.63 14.66 -9.83
N LEU A 187 -20.31 14.63 -11.12
CA LEU A 187 -19.23 15.40 -11.71
C LEU A 187 -19.72 16.16 -12.94
N ASP A 188 -19.19 17.36 -13.12
CA ASP A 188 -19.38 18.11 -14.35
C ASP A 188 -18.41 17.55 -15.41
N PRO A 189 -18.89 17.03 -16.54
CA PRO A 189 -18.03 16.48 -17.57
C PRO A 189 -17.10 17.56 -18.14
N PRO A 190 -15.79 17.32 -18.21
CA PRO A 190 -14.88 18.24 -18.89
C PRO A 190 -15.24 18.32 -20.38
N THR A 191 -14.87 19.42 -21.04
CA THR A 191 -15.07 19.55 -22.49
C THR A 191 -14.18 18.60 -23.29
N ASP A 192 -12.99 18.27 -22.75
CA ASP A 192 -12.04 17.31 -23.30
C ASP A 192 -11.27 16.67 -22.13
N CYS A 193 -11.76 15.52 -21.65
CA CYS A 193 -11.19 14.84 -20.49
C CYS A 193 -9.73 14.43 -20.70
N VAL A 194 -9.41 13.85 -21.85
CA VAL A 194 -8.06 13.35 -22.14
C VAL A 194 -7.08 14.50 -22.21
N ALA A 195 -7.43 15.60 -22.90
CA ALA A 195 -6.54 16.76 -22.96
C ALA A 195 -6.29 17.38 -21.57
N GLN A 196 -7.30 17.41 -20.70
CA GLN A 196 -7.13 17.89 -19.32
C GLN A 196 -6.23 16.96 -18.50
N LEU A 197 -6.39 15.64 -18.59
CA LEU A 197 -5.50 14.70 -17.91
C LEU A 197 -4.06 14.81 -18.42
N SER A 198 -3.86 14.91 -19.74
CA SER A 198 -2.53 15.07 -20.34
C SER A 198 -1.84 16.38 -19.94
N ALA A 199 -2.59 17.37 -19.46
CA ALA A 199 -2.05 18.63 -18.96
C ALA A 199 -1.67 18.60 -17.47
N LEU A 200 -2.05 17.56 -16.73
CA LEU A 200 -1.66 17.37 -15.34
C LEU A 200 -0.26 16.73 -15.24
N ASP A 201 0.41 17.02 -14.13
CA ASP A 201 1.60 16.26 -13.75
C ASP A 201 1.23 14.79 -13.49
N GLN A 202 2.15 13.87 -13.77
CA GLN A 202 1.87 12.45 -13.62
C GLN A 202 1.78 12.03 -12.17
N THR A 203 2.72 12.52 -11.40
CA THR A 203 2.80 12.45 -9.95
C THR A 203 3.06 13.86 -9.44
N GLY A 204 2.78 14.09 -8.18
CA GLY A 204 3.20 15.30 -7.48
C GLY A 204 4.69 15.28 -7.14
N THR A 205 5.10 16.29 -6.38
CA THR A 205 6.45 16.39 -5.80
C THR A 205 6.82 15.08 -5.10
N ASP A 206 8.06 14.64 -5.28
CA ASP A 206 8.59 13.43 -4.68
C ASP A 206 7.76 12.15 -4.96
N GLY A 207 7.09 12.06 -6.12
CA GLY A 207 6.28 10.89 -6.47
C GLY A 207 5.00 10.75 -5.66
N ARG A 208 4.44 11.85 -5.16
CA ARG A 208 3.13 11.84 -4.50
C ARG A 208 1.99 11.55 -5.47
N VAL A 209 0.95 10.90 -4.98
CA VAL A 209 -0.28 10.60 -5.74
C VAL A 209 -1.54 11.03 -4.98
N ASP A 210 -1.39 11.93 -4.03
CA ASP A 210 -2.48 12.56 -3.27
C ASP A 210 -2.74 14.03 -3.66
N GLY A 211 -1.95 14.56 -4.61
CA GLY A 211 -2.05 15.91 -5.15
C GLY A 211 -2.89 16.01 -6.44
N ASN A 212 -2.80 17.17 -7.11
CA ASN A 212 -3.47 17.40 -8.40
C ASN A 212 -2.72 16.74 -9.58
N SER A 213 -2.67 15.42 -9.60
CA SER A 213 -1.92 14.63 -10.60
C SER A 213 -2.79 13.56 -11.29
N VAL A 214 -2.32 13.07 -12.44
CA VAL A 214 -2.89 11.90 -13.14
C VAL A 214 -2.86 10.67 -12.23
N GLY A 215 -1.79 10.47 -11.46
CA GLY A 215 -1.63 9.35 -10.55
C GLY A 215 -2.73 9.27 -9.50
N CYS A 216 -3.16 10.41 -8.93
CA CYS A 216 -4.37 10.40 -8.11
C CYS A 216 -5.60 9.94 -8.91
N ARG A 217 -5.86 10.56 -10.07
CA ARG A 217 -7.09 10.29 -10.85
C ARG A 217 -7.14 8.82 -11.24
N MET A 218 -6.00 8.24 -11.57
CA MET A 218 -5.88 6.83 -11.87
C MET A 218 -6.26 5.97 -10.67
N LEU A 219 -5.63 6.22 -9.52
CA LEU A 219 -5.93 5.49 -8.28
C LEU A 219 -7.43 5.57 -7.95
N HIS A 220 -8.02 6.76 -7.98
CA HIS A 220 -9.41 6.95 -7.62
C HIS A 220 -10.40 6.52 -8.71
N ALA A 221 -10.02 6.48 -9.99
CA ALA A 221 -10.85 5.92 -11.06
C ALA A 221 -11.05 4.42 -10.84
N VAL A 222 -9.97 3.68 -10.56
CA VAL A 222 -10.01 2.25 -10.23
C VAL A 222 -10.90 1.99 -9.02
N LEU A 223 -10.78 2.80 -7.97
CA LEU A 223 -11.63 2.65 -6.79
C LEU A 223 -13.09 3.04 -7.06
N ALA A 224 -13.33 4.05 -7.90
CA ALA A 224 -14.66 4.54 -8.22
C ALA A 224 -15.50 3.51 -8.99
N GLU A 225 -14.88 2.66 -9.81
CA GLU A 225 -15.58 1.58 -10.54
C GLU A 225 -16.43 0.69 -9.63
N SER A 226 -15.92 0.39 -8.42
CA SER A 226 -16.65 -0.40 -7.44
C SER A 226 -17.36 0.45 -6.39
N ARG A 227 -16.91 1.69 -6.16
CA ARG A 227 -17.36 2.52 -5.03
C ARG A 227 -17.44 4.01 -5.41
N ARG A 228 -18.65 4.46 -5.75
CA ARG A 228 -18.99 5.84 -6.12
C ARG A 228 -18.55 6.95 -5.15
N VAL A 229 -18.21 6.62 -3.90
CA VAL A 229 -17.68 7.57 -2.92
C VAL A 229 -16.32 8.15 -3.32
N HIS A 230 -15.63 7.55 -4.29
CA HIS A 230 -14.37 8.04 -4.85
C HIS A 230 -14.53 9.00 -6.03
N CYS A 231 -15.74 9.13 -6.60
CA CYS A 231 -15.96 10.02 -7.73
C CYS A 231 -15.53 11.48 -7.47
N PRO A 232 -15.73 12.08 -6.27
CA PRO A 232 -15.22 13.42 -6.01
C PRO A 232 -13.70 13.59 -6.21
N HIS A 233 -12.94 12.51 -6.06
CA HIS A 233 -11.48 12.54 -6.11
C HIS A 233 -10.89 12.40 -7.53
N ILE A 234 -11.71 12.04 -8.52
CA ILE A 234 -11.31 12.07 -9.94
C ILE A 234 -11.61 13.43 -10.60
N SER A 235 -12.29 14.34 -9.88
CA SER A 235 -12.59 15.69 -10.34
C SER A 235 -11.32 16.50 -10.66
N PHE A 236 -11.37 17.31 -11.72
CA PHE A 236 -10.34 18.32 -12.00
C PHE A 236 -10.44 19.49 -11.02
N GLU A 237 -11.64 19.84 -10.60
CA GLU A 237 -11.90 20.89 -9.63
C GLU A 237 -12.00 20.35 -8.20
N PRO A 238 -11.68 21.15 -7.18
CA PRO A 238 -11.85 20.75 -5.79
C PRO A 238 -13.30 20.39 -5.45
N LEU A 239 -13.52 19.11 -5.13
CA LEU A 239 -14.83 18.60 -4.72
C LEU A 239 -14.70 17.83 -3.40
N ALA A 240 -15.59 18.14 -2.46
CA ALA A 240 -15.62 17.49 -1.16
C ALA A 240 -16.26 16.10 -1.27
N ASP A 241 -15.69 15.12 -0.55
CA ASP A 241 -16.27 13.79 -0.42
C ASP A 241 -17.39 13.72 0.64
N PHE A 242 -17.91 12.52 0.89
CA PHE A 242 -18.95 12.26 1.89
C PHE A 242 -18.50 12.56 3.34
N GLN A 243 -17.19 12.75 3.57
CA GLN A 243 -16.60 13.17 4.85
C GLN A 243 -16.25 14.67 4.86
N ASN A 244 -16.69 15.42 3.84
CA ASN A 244 -16.36 16.83 3.64
C ASN A 244 -14.85 17.08 3.51
N GLN A 245 -14.11 16.10 2.95
CA GLN A 245 -12.68 16.22 2.66
C GLN A 245 -12.46 16.47 1.17
N ILE A 246 -11.57 17.41 0.85
CA ILE A 246 -11.07 17.62 -0.50
C ILE A 246 -9.74 16.86 -0.59
N LYS A 247 -9.66 15.90 -1.52
CA LYS A 247 -8.43 15.14 -1.81
C LYS A 247 -8.04 15.34 -3.26
N CYS A 248 -6.79 15.04 -3.59
CA CYS A 248 -6.29 15.09 -4.97
C CYS A 248 -6.23 16.47 -5.59
N GLN A 249 -6.06 17.48 -4.74
CA GLN A 249 -5.95 18.87 -5.14
C GLN A 249 -4.68 19.49 -4.56
N THR A 250 -4.33 19.10 -3.34
CA THR A 250 -3.13 19.54 -2.63
C THR A 250 -2.41 18.33 -2.08
N GLU A 251 -1.10 18.30 -2.24
CA GLU A 251 -0.25 17.29 -1.65
C GLU A 251 -0.31 17.32 -0.13
N GLY A 252 -0.25 16.14 0.49
CA GLY A 252 -0.10 16.03 1.94
C GLY A 252 1.27 16.51 2.42
N SER A 253 1.41 16.69 3.74
CA SER A 253 2.66 17.14 4.37
C SER A 253 3.52 16.01 4.94
N LEU A 254 3.10 14.76 4.78
CA LEU A 254 3.79 13.61 5.37
C LEU A 254 5.00 13.26 4.53
N THR A 255 6.16 13.09 5.18
CA THR A 255 7.42 12.70 4.55
C THR A 255 7.77 11.25 4.88
N VAL A 256 8.73 10.68 4.14
CA VAL A 256 9.26 9.34 4.44
C VAL A 256 9.83 9.27 5.86
N SER A 257 10.54 10.30 6.31
CA SER A 257 11.18 10.36 7.64
C SER A 257 10.19 10.44 8.80
N ASP A 258 8.93 10.81 8.54
CA ASP A 258 7.87 10.74 9.56
C ASP A 258 7.45 9.30 9.86
N LEU A 259 7.68 8.38 8.93
CA LEU A 259 7.19 6.99 8.99
C LEU A 259 8.31 5.97 9.22
N PHE A 260 9.51 6.25 8.72
CA PHE A 260 10.65 5.35 8.69
C PHE A 260 11.91 6.03 9.22
N THR A 261 12.70 5.27 9.96
CA THR A 261 14.02 5.70 10.45
C THR A 261 15.09 5.51 9.37
N THR A 262 16.24 6.15 9.52
CA THR A 262 17.39 5.95 8.63
C THR A 262 17.77 4.46 8.56
N GLU A 263 17.76 3.75 9.69
CA GLU A 263 18.09 2.33 9.75
C GLU A 263 17.04 1.44 9.03
N ASP A 264 15.77 1.86 8.99
CA ASP A 264 14.74 1.15 8.22
C ASP A 264 15.04 1.29 6.71
N LEU A 265 15.41 2.49 6.25
CA LEU A 265 15.72 2.77 4.85
C LEU A 265 17.01 2.07 4.40
N GLU A 266 18.07 2.09 5.21
CA GLU A 266 19.30 1.33 4.94
C GLU A 266 19.01 -0.19 4.85
N ALA A 267 18.13 -0.71 5.71
CA ALA A 267 17.72 -2.11 5.66
C ALA A 267 16.93 -2.46 4.39
N PHE A 268 16.22 -1.49 3.80
CA PHE A 268 15.55 -1.65 2.51
C PHE A 268 16.57 -1.67 1.37
N ASP A 269 17.53 -0.74 1.36
CA ASP A 269 18.57 -0.65 0.32
C ASP A 269 19.40 -1.94 0.28
N GLU A 270 19.85 -2.42 1.43
CA GLU A 270 20.55 -3.71 1.54
C GLU A 270 19.72 -4.87 0.99
N TYR A 271 18.40 -4.86 1.28
CA TYR A 271 17.48 -5.91 0.84
C TYR A 271 17.27 -5.90 -0.68
N ALA A 272 17.11 -4.71 -1.27
CA ALA A 272 16.94 -4.50 -2.70
C ALA A 272 18.21 -4.93 -3.46
N VAL A 273 19.38 -4.45 -3.03
CA VAL A 273 20.68 -4.80 -3.64
C VAL A 273 20.93 -6.32 -3.58
N ALA A 274 20.61 -6.96 -2.45
CA ALA A 274 20.77 -8.42 -2.31
C ALA A 274 19.88 -9.25 -3.25
N ARG A 275 18.88 -8.64 -3.89
CA ARG A 275 17.98 -9.26 -4.87
C ARG A 275 18.23 -8.79 -6.31
N GLY A 276 19.29 -8.02 -6.53
CA GLY A 276 19.60 -7.45 -7.86
C GLY A 276 18.71 -6.28 -8.25
N LEU A 277 17.92 -5.73 -7.32
CA LEU A 277 17.06 -4.58 -7.57
C LEU A 277 17.84 -3.27 -7.37
N ASN A 278 17.52 -2.24 -8.14
CA ASN A 278 18.05 -0.89 -7.89
C ASN A 278 17.41 -0.33 -6.62
N PRO A 279 18.15 0.00 -5.55
CA PRO A 279 17.57 0.46 -4.28
C PRO A 279 16.82 1.80 -4.41
N ASN A 280 17.16 2.65 -5.39
CA ASN A 280 16.44 3.92 -5.59
C ASN A 280 15.05 3.71 -6.21
N ILE A 281 14.89 2.67 -7.03
CA ILE A 281 13.63 2.35 -7.73
C ILE A 281 12.90 1.18 -7.07
N GLY A 282 13.58 0.36 -6.27
CA GLY A 282 13.07 -0.91 -5.79
C GLY A 282 12.73 -1.92 -6.90
N HIS A 283 13.20 -1.72 -8.14
CA HIS A 283 12.90 -2.53 -9.33
C HIS A 283 14.18 -2.82 -10.13
N ASP A 284 14.19 -3.89 -10.93
CA ASP A 284 15.28 -4.25 -11.84
C ASP A 284 14.84 -4.16 -13.31
N TRP A 285 15.61 -3.41 -14.10
CA TRP A 285 15.40 -3.20 -15.54
C TRP A 285 16.15 -4.21 -16.43
N THR A 286 16.95 -5.10 -15.86
CA THR A 286 17.97 -5.84 -16.61
C THR A 286 17.44 -6.87 -17.61
N ASP A 287 16.13 -7.15 -17.65
CA ASP A 287 15.55 -8.05 -18.65
C ASP A 287 15.22 -7.39 -20.00
N GLY A 288 15.36 -6.06 -20.10
CA GLY A 288 15.09 -5.34 -21.35
C GLY A 288 13.61 -5.29 -21.72
N SER A 289 12.70 -5.54 -20.78
CA SER A 289 11.27 -5.30 -20.96
C SER A 289 10.98 -3.79 -20.92
N VAL A 290 10.83 -3.22 -22.12
CA VAL A 290 10.17 -1.94 -22.41
C VAL A 290 9.24 -2.19 -23.59
#